data_AF-A0A8H9YUM7-F1
#
_entry.id   AF-A0A8H9YUM7-F1
#
_cell.length_a   1.000
_cell.length_b   1.000
_cell.length_c   1.000
_cell.angle_alpha   90.00
_cell.angle_beta   90.00
_cell.angle_gamma   90.00
#
_symmetry.space_group_name_H-M   'P 1'
#
loop_
_entity.id
_entity.type
_entity.pdbx_description
1 polymer ?
#
loop_
_entity_poly.entity_id
_entity_poly.type
_entity_poly.pdbx_seq_one_letter_code
_entity_poly.pdbx_strand_id
1 'polypeptide(L)'
;MDQPQRPTQTAISIEVDIGAPTYIIYLRYEVLYDAKPFEDAVVYLYDNGVYKIISPGENHYGVYVIKGEISGERWEITFLSIPHPDWGGNVARHDLTFNRTSKVFGQQAYLQVDPDIPKQHGRFHVTSNNVIDPRPLTWDNIPHPKLDQR
;
A
#
# COMPACT_ATOMS: atom_id res chain seq x y z
N MET A 1 0.88 -37.58 -26.36
CA MET A 1 2.20 -36.99 -26.04
C MET A 1 2.15 -36.58 -24.59
N ASP A 2 2.73 -37.39 -23.70
CA ASP A 2 2.85 -37.07 -22.27
C ASP A 2 3.89 -35.96 -22.09
N GLN A 3 3.47 -34.85 -21.49
CA GLN A 3 4.45 -33.88 -20.99
C GLN A 3 5.11 -34.48 -19.74
N PRO A 4 6.45 -34.50 -19.65
CA PRO A 4 7.11 -34.98 -18.44
C PRO A 4 6.74 -34.08 -17.26
N GLN A 5 6.13 -34.68 -16.23
CA GLN A 5 5.87 -34.01 -14.97
C GLN A 5 7.21 -33.56 -14.37
N ARG A 6 7.43 -32.25 -14.27
CA ARG A 6 8.55 -31.72 -13.49
C ARG A 6 8.37 -32.17 -12.03
N PRO A 7 9.41 -32.69 -11.37
CA PRO A 7 9.33 -32.95 -9.94
C PRO A 7 8.95 -31.65 -9.22
N THR A 8 7.93 -31.74 -8.37
CA THR A 8 7.48 -30.64 -7.52
C THR A 8 8.54 -30.44 -6.44
N GLN A 9 9.60 -29.69 -6.77
CA GLN A 9 10.56 -29.25 -5.77
C GLN A 9 9.79 -28.38 -4.76
N THR A 10 9.71 -28.84 -3.51
CA THR A 10 9.13 -28.04 -2.42
C THR A 10 9.84 -26.69 -2.39
N ALA A 11 9.08 -25.61 -2.54
CA ALA A 11 9.62 -24.27 -2.48
C ALA A 11 10.30 -24.07 -1.11
N ILE A 12 11.52 -23.53 -1.12
CA ILE A 12 12.19 -23.13 0.12
C ILE A 12 11.48 -21.88 0.64
N SER A 13 11.08 -21.90 1.91
CA SER A 13 10.46 -20.76 2.57
C SER A 13 11.48 -19.95 3.37
N ILE A 14 11.26 -18.65 3.44
CA ILE A 14 11.90 -17.74 4.39
C ILE A 14 10.81 -17.13 5.28
N GLU A 15 11.14 -16.86 6.53
CA GLU A 15 10.27 -16.10 7.43
C GLU A 15 10.66 -14.62 7.36
N VAL A 16 9.66 -13.74 7.31
CA VAL A 16 9.85 -12.28 7.30
C VAL A 16 8.97 -11.71 8.40
N ASP A 17 9.60 -11.21 9.44
CA ASP A 17 8.91 -10.55 10.56
C ASP A 17 8.35 -9.20 10.14
N ILE A 18 7.33 -8.73 10.89
CA ILE A 18 6.94 -7.32 10.85
C ILE A 18 7.95 -6.52 11.69
N GLY A 19 8.54 -5.47 11.12
CA GLY A 19 9.52 -4.62 11.80
C GLY A 19 8.93 -3.76 12.92
N ALA A 20 9.75 -2.84 13.45
CA ALA A 20 9.26 -1.87 14.42
C ALA A 20 8.32 -0.86 13.75
N PRO A 21 7.22 -0.46 14.42
CA PRO A 21 6.29 0.55 13.90
C PRO A 21 6.99 1.89 13.61
N THR A 22 6.71 2.50 12.46
CA THR A 22 7.26 3.84 12.11
C THR A 22 6.17 4.89 11.91
N TYR A 23 5.48 4.86 10.77
CA TYR A 23 4.52 5.89 10.37
C TYR A 23 3.19 5.29 9.91
N ILE A 24 2.10 6.04 10.11
CA ILE A 24 0.81 5.77 9.50
C ILE A 24 0.57 6.87 8.46
N ILE A 25 0.21 6.49 7.24
CA ILE A 25 -0.21 7.41 6.19
C ILE A 25 -1.71 7.23 5.97
N TYR A 26 -2.47 8.29 6.22
CA TYR A 26 -3.88 8.36 5.88
C TYR A 26 -4.01 9.01 4.50
N LEU A 27 -4.74 8.37 3.60
CA LEU A 27 -4.99 8.82 2.23
C LEU A 27 -6.49 9.03 2.06
N ARG A 28 -6.86 10.16 1.45
CA ARG A 28 -8.21 10.42 0.92
C ARG A 28 -8.10 10.79 -0.55
N TYR A 29 -8.54 9.91 -1.43
CA TYR A 29 -8.53 10.11 -2.88
C TYR A 29 -9.63 11.09 -3.30
N GLU A 30 -9.26 12.01 -4.20
CA GLU A 30 -10.16 12.95 -4.86
C GLU A 30 -10.39 12.56 -6.33
N VAL A 31 -9.40 11.89 -6.94
CA VAL A 31 -9.53 11.21 -8.23
C VAL A 31 -9.25 9.72 -8.04
N LEU A 32 -10.26 8.91 -8.35
CA LEU A 32 -10.30 7.47 -8.13
C LEU A 32 -10.02 6.68 -9.41
N TYR A 33 -9.74 5.39 -9.24
CA TYR A 33 -9.83 4.38 -10.29
C TYR A 33 -11.18 3.68 -10.19
N ASP A 34 -11.97 3.70 -11.26
CA ASP A 34 -13.38 3.26 -11.24
C ASP A 34 -13.57 1.81 -10.75
N ALA A 35 -12.63 0.91 -11.00
CA ALA A 35 -12.75 -0.48 -10.55
C ALA A 35 -12.44 -0.67 -9.05
N LYS A 36 -11.82 0.32 -8.40
CA LYS A 36 -11.49 0.32 -6.96
C LYS A 36 -11.87 1.69 -6.35
N PRO A 37 -13.17 2.02 -6.22
CA PRO A 37 -13.64 3.34 -5.81
C PRO A 37 -13.59 3.52 -4.28
N PHE A 38 -12.42 3.30 -3.69
CA PHE A 38 -12.22 3.47 -2.24
C PHE A 38 -11.66 4.87 -1.98
N GLU A 39 -12.49 5.76 -1.45
CA GLU A 39 -12.09 7.13 -1.13
C GLU A 39 -10.98 7.19 -0.08
N ASP A 40 -10.99 6.28 0.89
CA ASP A 40 -10.11 6.34 2.04
C ASP A 40 -9.24 5.09 2.15
N ALA A 41 -7.96 5.28 2.49
CA ALA A 41 -7.03 4.21 2.80
C ALA A 41 -6.08 4.60 3.95
N VAL A 42 -5.65 3.60 4.71
CA VAL A 42 -4.69 3.75 5.82
C VAL A 42 -3.53 2.81 5.59
N VAL A 43 -2.31 3.34 5.59
CA VAL A 43 -1.07 2.59 5.38
C VAL A 43 -0.24 2.60 6.66
N TYR A 44 0.08 1.42 7.18
CA TYR A 44 0.96 1.22 8.33
C TYR A 44 2.34 0.82 7.82
N LEU A 45 3.37 1.60 8.16
CA LEU A 45 4.77 1.35 7.79
C LEU A 45 5.58 0.79 8.96
N TYR A 46 6.55 -0.07 8.63
CA TYR A 46 7.49 -0.72 9.54
C TYR A 46 8.93 -0.56 9.06
N ASP A 47 9.87 -0.43 9.99
CA ASP A 47 11.27 -0.05 9.72
C ASP A 47 12.07 -1.03 8.84
N ASN A 48 11.59 -2.27 8.71
CA ASN A 48 12.16 -3.29 7.84
C ASN A 48 11.59 -3.27 6.41
N GLY A 49 10.84 -2.23 6.06
CA GLY A 49 10.30 -2.04 4.71
C GLY A 49 8.99 -2.77 4.43
N VAL A 50 8.37 -3.39 5.43
CA VAL A 50 7.03 -3.98 5.30
C VAL A 50 5.95 -2.92 5.50
N TYR A 51 4.84 -3.03 4.76
CA TYR A 51 3.64 -2.24 5.03
C TYR A 51 2.38 -3.10 5.10
N LYS A 52 1.33 -2.55 5.72
CA LYS A 52 -0.06 -3.01 5.60
C LYS A 52 -0.92 -1.85 5.12
N ILE A 53 -1.72 -2.06 4.09
CA ILE A 53 -2.75 -1.10 3.66
C ILE A 53 -4.13 -1.65 3.97
N ILE A 54 -5.01 -0.77 4.45
CA ILE A 54 -6.40 -1.08 4.74
C ILE A 54 -7.30 0.00 4.10
N SER A 55 -8.31 -0.44 3.37
CA SER A 55 -9.43 0.35 2.87
C SER A 55 -10.72 -0.48 3.00
N PRO A 56 -11.93 0.04 2.70
CA PRO A 56 -13.18 -0.74 2.81
C PRO A 56 -13.17 -2.10 2.07
N GLY A 57 -12.38 -2.24 1.00
CA GLY A 57 -12.28 -3.49 0.23
C GLY A 57 -10.86 -4.01 0.05
N GLU A 58 -9.86 -3.44 0.73
CA GLU A 58 -8.48 -3.92 0.66
C GLU A 58 -7.91 -4.12 2.06
N ASN A 59 -7.23 -5.25 2.26
CA ASN A 59 -6.48 -5.54 3.46
C ASN A 59 -5.32 -6.46 3.09
N HIS A 60 -4.18 -5.88 2.75
CA HIS A 60 -3.04 -6.66 2.28
C HIS A 60 -1.71 -6.09 2.75
N TYR A 61 -0.68 -6.93 2.63
CA TYR A 61 0.69 -6.62 2.97
C TYR A 61 1.54 -6.47 1.70
N GLY A 62 2.68 -5.81 1.87
CA GLY A 62 3.69 -5.71 0.84
C GLY A 62 4.98 -5.13 1.39
N VAL A 63 5.86 -4.77 0.47
CA VAL A 63 7.12 -4.08 0.78
C VAL A 63 7.14 -2.69 0.15
N TYR A 64 7.94 -1.80 0.71
CA TYR A 64 8.06 -0.44 0.23
C TYR A 64 9.50 0.07 0.20
N VAL A 65 9.72 1.10 -0.60
CA VAL A 65 10.95 1.90 -0.59
C VAL A 65 10.58 3.38 -0.60
N ILE A 66 11.24 4.16 0.25
CA ILE A 66 11.09 5.62 0.30
C ILE A 66 12.27 6.27 -0.43
N LYS A 67 11.97 7.28 -1.24
CA LYS A 67 12.96 8.19 -1.82
C LYS A 67 12.77 9.59 -1.21
N GLY A 68 13.82 10.06 -0.53
CA GLY A 68 13.78 11.26 0.29
C GLY A 68 13.47 10.93 1.76
N GLU A 69 12.89 11.90 2.48
CA GLU A 69 12.52 11.76 3.89
C GLU A 69 11.02 12.04 4.06
N ILE A 70 10.31 11.20 4.83
CA ILE A 70 8.86 11.37 5.05
C ILE A 70 8.51 12.66 5.82
N SER A 71 9.47 13.19 6.58
CA SER A 71 9.42 14.51 7.22
C SER A 71 9.69 15.66 6.25
N GLY A 72 10.26 15.38 5.08
CA GLY A 72 10.63 16.35 4.06
C GLY A 72 9.43 17.00 3.36
N GLU A 73 9.73 18.07 2.63
CA GLU A 73 8.75 18.85 1.86
C GLU A 73 8.15 18.03 0.71
N ARG A 74 9.00 17.27 0.01
CA ARG A 74 8.64 16.35 -1.06
C ARG A 74 9.34 15.02 -0.85
N TRP A 75 8.60 13.94 -1.00
CA TRP A 75 9.11 12.58 -0.92
C TRP A 75 8.26 11.66 -1.77
N GLU A 76 8.82 10.50 -2.09
CA GLU A 76 8.17 9.47 -2.91
C GLU A 76 8.23 8.14 -2.16
N ILE A 77 7.24 7.28 -2.39
CA ILE A 77 7.25 5.91 -1.91
C ILE A 77 6.72 5.01 -3.02
N THR A 78 7.40 3.88 -3.22
CA THR A 78 6.91 2.81 -4.08
C THR A 78 6.46 1.68 -3.19
N PHE A 79 5.22 1.24 -3.34
CA PHE A 79 4.67 0.04 -2.73
C PHE A 79 4.65 -1.10 -3.74
N LEU A 80 5.05 -2.29 -3.30
CA LEU A 80 4.88 -3.54 -4.02
C LEU A 80 4.06 -4.48 -3.13
N SER A 81 2.88 -4.90 -3.57
CA SER A 81 2.08 -5.87 -2.82
C SER A 81 2.74 -7.25 -2.82
N ILE A 82 2.39 -8.09 -1.85
CA ILE A 82 2.53 -9.54 -2.04
C ILE A 82 1.58 -9.98 -3.17
N PRO A 83 1.90 -11.04 -3.95
CA PRO A 83 1.00 -11.52 -4.99
C PRO A 83 -0.41 -11.82 -4.48
N HIS A 84 -1.43 -11.40 -5.23
CA HIS A 84 -2.83 -11.59 -4.86
C HIS A 84 -3.71 -11.91 -6.09
N PRO A 85 -4.78 -12.72 -5.96
CA PRO A 85 -5.71 -13.00 -7.06
C PRO A 85 -6.32 -11.76 -7.72
N ASP A 86 -6.65 -10.72 -6.94
CA ASP A 86 -7.13 -9.42 -7.46
C ASP A 86 -6.19 -8.79 -8.51
N TRP A 87 -4.90 -9.14 -8.47
CA TRP A 87 -3.85 -8.64 -9.36
C TRP A 87 -3.42 -9.68 -10.40
N GLY A 88 -4.23 -10.72 -10.63
CA GLY A 88 -3.91 -11.82 -11.55
C GLY A 88 -2.89 -12.81 -10.99
N GLY A 89 -2.74 -12.88 -9.66
CA GLY A 89 -1.71 -13.70 -9.01
C GLY A 89 -0.30 -13.10 -9.10
N ASN A 90 -0.20 -11.80 -9.39
CA ASN A 90 1.04 -11.04 -9.46
C ASN A 90 1.04 -9.93 -8.39
N VAL A 91 2.12 -9.16 -8.32
CA VAL A 91 2.24 -7.98 -7.45
C VAL A 91 1.58 -6.77 -8.09
N ALA A 92 0.96 -5.93 -7.27
CA ALA A 92 0.58 -4.57 -7.64
C ALA A 92 1.73 -3.61 -7.28
N ARG A 93 2.04 -2.66 -8.17
CA ARG A 93 2.97 -1.56 -7.87
C ARG A 93 2.21 -0.25 -7.78
N HIS A 94 2.43 0.50 -6.71
CA HIS A 94 1.92 1.86 -6.56
C HIS A 94 3.10 2.81 -6.32
N ASP A 95 3.26 3.78 -7.22
CA ASP A 95 4.22 4.87 -7.04
C ASP A 95 3.48 6.10 -6.57
N LEU A 96 3.78 6.56 -5.36
CA LEU A 96 3.18 7.75 -4.78
C LEU A 96 4.21 8.86 -4.62
N THR A 97 3.74 10.08 -4.84
CA THR A 97 4.48 11.32 -4.60
C THR A 97 3.72 12.16 -3.57
N PHE A 98 4.42 12.84 -2.68
CA PHE A 98 3.83 13.62 -1.60
C PHE A 98 4.39 15.04 -1.57
N ASN A 99 3.52 16.02 -1.31
CA ASN A 99 3.87 17.40 -1.05
C ASN A 99 3.29 17.85 0.30
N ARG A 100 4.17 18.07 1.29
CA ARG A 100 3.78 18.38 2.66
C ARG A 100 3.08 19.74 2.79
N THR A 101 3.53 20.77 2.09
CA THR A 101 2.91 22.11 2.15
C THR A 101 1.48 22.08 1.63
N SER A 102 1.23 21.48 0.46
CA SER A 102 -0.14 21.39 -0.08
C SER A 102 -0.97 20.28 0.57
N LYS A 103 -0.34 19.33 1.26
CA LYS A 103 -0.93 18.07 1.75
C LYS A 103 -1.59 17.28 0.63
N VAL A 104 -1.00 17.30 -0.56
CA VAL A 104 -1.48 16.56 -1.73
C VAL A 104 -0.54 15.38 -2.01
N PHE A 105 -1.13 14.23 -2.33
CA PHE A 105 -0.42 13.11 -2.90
C PHE A 105 -0.90 12.85 -4.32
N GLY A 106 0.00 12.33 -5.17
CA GLY A 106 -0.34 11.73 -6.46
C GLY A 106 0.05 10.27 -6.47
N GLN A 107 -0.66 9.46 -7.25
CA GLN A 107 -0.43 8.02 -7.40
C GLN A 107 -0.47 7.59 -8.86
N GLN A 108 0.46 6.72 -9.24
CA GLN A 108 0.35 5.87 -10.42
C GLN A 108 0.36 4.41 -9.97
N ALA A 109 -0.65 3.65 -10.39
CA ALA A 109 -0.70 2.21 -10.14
C ALA A 109 -0.36 1.43 -11.42
N TYR A 110 0.22 0.26 -11.25
CA TYR A 110 0.56 -0.69 -12.31
C TYR A 110 0.11 -2.08 -11.90
N LEU A 111 -0.79 -2.66 -12.69
CA LEU A 111 -1.29 -4.01 -12.52
C LEU A 111 -1.06 -4.80 -13.82
N GLN A 112 -0.83 -6.11 -13.70
CA GLN A 112 -0.75 -6.96 -14.90
C GLN A 112 -2.08 -7.03 -15.65
N VAL A 113 -3.19 -6.98 -14.92
CA VAL A 113 -4.55 -7.13 -15.46
C VAL A 113 -5.15 -5.83 -15.98
N ASP A 114 -4.56 -4.68 -15.62
CA ASP A 114 -4.91 -3.36 -16.13
C ASP A 114 -3.65 -2.48 -16.23
N PRO A 115 -3.06 -2.37 -17.44
CA PRO A 115 -1.84 -1.60 -17.64
C PRO A 115 -2.06 -0.09 -17.72
N ASP A 116 -3.30 0.37 -17.93
CA ASP A 116 -3.62 1.76 -18.32
C ASP A 116 -4.40 2.52 -17.24
N ILE A 117 -4.11 2.22 -15.97
CA ILE A 117 -4.76 2.86 -14.82
C ILE A 117 -4.49 4.37 -14.84
N PRO A 118 -5.53 5.23 -14.85
CA PRO A 118 -5.35 6.67 -14.78
C PRO A 118 -4.62 7.11 -13.51
N LYS A 119 -3.93 8.26 -13.61
CA LYS A 119 -3.31 8.90 -12.45
C LYS A 119 -4.39 9.29 -11.43
N GLN A 120 -4.12 8.95 -10.18
CA GLN A 120 -4.96 9.27 -9.04
C GLN A 120 -4.29 10.36 -8.20
N HIS A 121 -5.07 11.10 -7.41
CA HIS A 121 -4.54 12.04 -6.44
C HIS A 121 -5.53 12.29 -5.32
N GLY A 122 -5.05 12.93 -4.26
CA GLY A 122 -5.91 13.39 -3.18
C GLY A 122 -5.11 14.00 -2.04
N ARG A 123 -5.64 13.89 -0.82
CA ARG A 123 -5.08 14.47 0.39
C ARG A 123 -4.47 13.41 1.28
N PHE A 124 -3.45 13.80 2.04
CA PHE A 124 -2.80 12.89 2.98
C PHE A 124 -2.49 13.54 4.33
N HIS A 125 -2.34 12.67 5.33
CA HIS A 125 -1.79 13.01 6.64
C HIS A 125 -0.89 11.88 7.13
N VAL A 126 0.18 12.23 7.86
CA VAL A 126 1.13 11.26 8.41
C VAL A 126 1.18 11.41 9.93
N THR A 127 1.07 10.29 10.65
CA THR A 127 1.25 10.21 12.11
C THR A 127 2.28 9.15 12.47
N SER A 128 2.71 9.13 13.73
CA SER A 128 3.49 8.00 14.26
C SER A 128 2.64 6.72 14.26
N ASN A 129 3.26 5.60 13.91
CA ASN A 129 2.70 4.26 14.09
C ASN A 129 3.20 3.69 15.42
N ASN A 130 2.27 3.25 16.27
CA ASN A 130 2.57 2.56 17.54
C ASN A 130 1.97 1.14 17.56
N VAL A 131 1.48 0.62 16.43
CA VAL A 131 0.83 -0.70 16.33
C VAL A 131 1.89 -1.76 16.12
N ILE A 132 2.17 -2.54 17.17
CA ILE A 132 3.16 -3.64 17.12
C ILE A 132 2.62 -4.84 16.33
N ASP A 133 1.35 -5.21 16.54
CA ASP A 133 0.71 -6.31 15.82
C ASP A 133 -0.40 -5.78 14.90
N PRO A 134 -0.17 -5.70 13.58
CA PRO A 134 -1.18 -5.23 12.64
C PRO A 134 -2.14 -6.30 12.14
N ARG A 135 -1.96 -7.58 12.51
CA ARG A 135 -2.82 -8.68 12.04
C ARG A 135 -4.31 -8.50 12.41
N PRO A 136 -4.69 -8.06 13.62
CA PRO A 136 -6.09 -7.86 13.95
C PRO A 136 -6.72 -6.64 13.27
N LEU A 137 -5.93 -5.77 12.63
CA LEU A 137 -6.46 -4.55 12.03
C LEU A 137 -7.30 -4.85 10.78
N THR A 138 -8.51 -4.30 10.78
CA THR A 138 -9.49 -4.31 9.69
C THR A 138 -10.02 -2.91 9.49
N TRP A 139 -10.73 -2.67 8.39
CA TRP A 139 -11.35 -1.38 8.15
C TRP A 139 -12.26 -0.93 9.30
N ASP A 140 -13.00 -1.86 9.91
CA ASP A 140 -13.98 -1.55 10.95
C ASP A 140 -13.38 -1.19 12.31
N ASN A 141 -12.09 -1.49 12.55
CA ASN A 141 -11.48 -1.34 13.88
C ASN A 141 -10.26 -0.41 13.92
N ILE A 142 -10.01 0.32 12.84
CA ILE A 142 -8.94 1.34 12.78
C ILE A 142 -9.51 2.76 12.88
N PRO A 143 -8.71 3.73 13.35
CA PRO A 143 -9.03 5.13 13.14
C PRO A 143 -9.15 5.44 11.65
N HIS A 144 -10.24 6.11 11.24
CA HIS A 144 -10.43 6.53 9.85
C HIS A 144 -9.81 7.90 9.59
N PRO A 145 -9.41 8.20 8.33
CA PRO A 145 -8.92 9.52 7.96
C PRO A 145 -9.91 10.62 8.36
N LYS A 146 -9.54 11.47 9.33
CA LYS A 146 -10.21 12.74 9.61
C LYS A 146 -9.47 13.84 8.87
N LEU A 147 -9.46 13.80 7.55
CA LEU A 147 -8.95 14.90 6.75
C LEU A 147 -10.08 15.92 6.67
N ASP A 148 -9.93 17.04 7.39
CA ASP A 148 -10.95 18.10 7.51
C ASP A 148 -11.67 18.34 6.17
N GLN A 149 -12.99 18.15 6.17
CA GLN A 149 -13.86 18.64 5.11
C GLN A 149 -13.82 20.17 5.16
N ARG A 150 -13.00 20.80 4.33
CA ARG A 150 -13.09 22.24 4.06
C ARG A 150 -13.34 22.46 2.60
#